data_AF-A0A7L2ABW1-F1
#
_entry.id   AF-A0A7L2ABW1-F1
#
_cell.length_a   1.000
_cell.length_b   1.000
_cell.length_c   1.000
_cell.angle_alpha   90.00
_cell.angle_beta   90.00
_cell.angle_gamma   90.00
#
_symmetry.space_group_name_H-M   'P 1'
#
loop_
_entity.id
_entity.type
_entity.pdbx_description
1 polymer ?
#
loop_
_entity_poly.entity_id
_entity_poly.type
_entity_poly.pdbx_seq_one_letter_code
_entity_poly.pdbx_strand_id
1 'polypeptide(L)'
;EAVAAEWMLEFACHSLCRHFGEPCAAEFWRWRDVAEALIKGLSTIPKHQKKTVYLCQLLIRIAKGKELECYLKNNKKISALESALSFWTLLEKEEIKLEKLHEDIHCLIKIQTVAVHMENGYFKEAAEVLERLFTDSESDKLLRVKLTTIVKRKDLYVPLLESFNYNLLISKIKLYIELFMKENEDSFLIQAARKQVDSKGLEAIVLQNRTPDVEESKPEEKQRFVFIIMLLRGMLRQDLKLVELRLSLNNLQNVEKQRDSSVCSRRRQRWTYKEDLQLKSGVREFGVGNWAKILVHGDFNNRTSVMLKDRWRTLCRIK
;
A
#
# COMPACT_ATOMS: atom_id res chain seq x y z
N GLU A 1 11.84 35.66 16.93
CA GLU A 1 10.58 35.20 16.31
C GLU A 1 10.76 34.00 15.40
N ALA A 2 11.62 34.07 14.36
CA ALA A 2 11.86 32.95 13.43
C ALA A 2 12.17 31.61 14.14
N VAL A 3 13.17 31.58 15.03
CA VAL A 3 13.53 30.38 15.81
C VAL A 3 12.36 29.83 16.64
N ALA A 4 11.54 30.70 17.22
CA ALA A 4 10.35 30.27 17.96
C ALA A 4 9.29 29.67 17.02
N ALA A 5 9.09 30.27 15.85
CA ALA A 5 8.20 29.73 14.82
C ALA A 5 8.65 28.35 14.33
N GLU A 6 9.96 28.14 14.22
CA GLU A 6 10.54 26.85 13.88
C GLU A 6 10.18 25.77 14.91
N TRP A 7 10.42 26.05 16.20
CA TRP A 7 10.06 25.13 17.26
C TRP A 7 8.55 24.88 17.35
N MET A 8 7.74 25.93 17.19
CA MET A 8 6.28 25.80 17.18
C MET A 8 5.80 24.92 16.03
N LEU A 9 6.45 24.98 14.86
CA LEU A 9 6.11 24.15 13.71
C LEU A 9 6.46 22.68 13.95
N GLU A 10 7.64 22.41 14.52
CA GLU A 10 8.02 21.04 14.93
C GLU A 10 7.04 20.46 15.94
N PHE A 11 6.66 21.25 16.94
CA PHE A 11 5.66 20.83 17.94
C PHE A 11 4.29 20.60 17.31
N ALA A 12 3.85 21.47 16.40
CA ALA A 12 2.59 21.29 15.67
C ALA A 12 2.63 20.03 14.79
N CYS A 13 3.76 19.75 14.13
CA CYS A 13 3.95 18.53 13.36
C CYS A 13 3.88 17.28 14.25
N HIS A 14 4.54 17.31 15.41
CA HIS A 14 4.49 16.22 16.38
C HIS A 14 3.06 15.93 16.86
N SER A 15 2.30 16.99 17.13
CA SER A 15 0.89 16.88 17.53
C SER A 15 0.02 16.34 16.39
N LEU A 16 0.22 16.79 15.15
CA LEU A 16 -0.46 16.23 13.97
C LEU A 16 -0.18 14.74 13.81
N CYS A 17 1.09 14.34 13.91
CA CYS A 17 1.52 12.95 13.86
C CYS A 17 0.84 12.09 14.94
N ARG A 18 0.73 12.60 16.17
CA ARG A 18 0.11 11.90 17.30
C ARG A 18 -1.39 11.66 17.09
N HIS A 19 -2.11 12.61 16.50
CA HIS A 19 -3.56 12.54 16.33
C HIS A 19 -3.99 11.99 14.95
N PHE A 20 -3.04 11.68 14.08
CA PHE A 20 -3.34 11.21 12.72
C PHE A 20 -4.04 9.84 12.74
N GLY A 21 -5.18 9.74 12.07
CA GLY A 21 -5.93 8.49 11.96
C GLY A 21 -6.45 7.94 13.29
N GLU A 22 -6.59 8.80 14.31
CA GLU A 22 -7.27 8.50 15.56
C GLU A 22 -8.78 8.82 15.45
N PRO A 23 -9.65 8.20 16.28
CA PRO A 23 -11.09 8.47 16.26
C PRO A 23 -11.44 9.93 16.60
N CYS A 24 -10.59 10.61 17.37
CA CYS A 24 -10.78 11.99 17.78
C CYS A 24 -10.24 12.97 16.72
N ALA A 25 -11.05 13.25 15.71
CA ALA A 25 -10.67 14.14 14.61
C ALA A 25 -10.49 15.62 15.04
N ALA A 26 -11.11 16.05 16.14
CA ALA A 26 -11.11 17.46 16.57
C ALA A 26 -9.70 17.99 16.86
N GLU A 27 -8.89 17.23 17.61
CA GLU A 27 -7.52 17.64 17.93
C GLU A 27 -6.63 17.69 16.69
N PHE A 28 -6.80 16.76 15.75
CA PHE A 28 -6.08 16.78 14.49
C PHE A 28 -6.38 18.07 13.69
N TRP A 29 -7.65 18.46 13.58
CA TRP A 29 -8.03 19.66 12.85
C TRP A 29 -7.59 20.96 13.53
N ARG A 30 -7.57 21.00 14.86
CA ARG A 30 -6.99 22.15 15.60
C ARG A 30 -5.51 22.30 15.28
N TRP A 31 -4.74 21.21 15.33
CA TRP A 31 -3.32 21.24 15.01
C TRP A 31 -3.04 21.49 13.52
N ARG A 32 -3.94 21.11 12.62
CA ARG A 32 -3.89 21.53 11.21
C ARG A 32 -3.88 23.06 11.13
N ASP A 33 -4.82 23.73 11.79
CA ASP A 33 -4.94 25.19 11.70
C ASP A 33 -3.69 25.91 12.19
N VAL A 34 -3.12 25.42 13.30
CA VAL A 34 -1.84 25.93 13.82
C VAL A 34 -0.71 25.69 12.82
N ALA A 35 -0.55 24.47 12.31
CA ALA A 35 0.51 24.14 11.37
C ALA A 35 0.39 24.93 10.05
N GLU A 36 -0.82 25.09 9.51
CA GLU A 36 -1.05 25.88 8.30
C GLU A 36 -0.74 27.36 8.50
N ALA A 37 -1.13 27.94 9.64
CA ALA A 37 -0.81 29.33 9.95
C ALA A 37 0.71 29.54 10.05
N LEU A 38 1.43 28.64 10.73
CA LEU A 38 2.89 28.68 10.83
C LEU A 38 3.56 28.54 9.47
N ILE A 39 3.14 27.58 8.64
CA ILE A 39 3.69 27.36 7.30
C ILE A 39 3.44 28.58 6.39
N LYS A 40 2.25 29.18 6.44
CA LYS A 40 1.93 30.41 5.67
C LYS A 40 2.77 31.61 6.12
N GLY A 41 3.19 31.64 7.38
CA GLY A 41 4.09 32.66 7.92
C GLY A 41 5.55 32.52 7.46
N LEU A 42 5.95 31.38 6.88
CA LEU A 42 7.30 31.20 6.36
C LEU A 42 7.46 31.88 4.99
N SER A 43 8.31 32.89 4.90
CA SER A 43 8.67 33.53 3.63
C SER A 43 9.45 32.58 2.71
N THR A 44 10.28 31.73 3.29
CA THR A 44 11.01 30.64 2.63
C THR A 44 11.10 29.45 3.58
N ILE A 45 10.96 28.22 3.07
CA ILE A 45 11.07 27.01 3.89
C ILE A 45 12.55 26.67 4.08
N PRO A 46 13.09 26.71 5.31
CA PRO A 46 14.47 26.33 5.57
C PRO A 46 14.73 24.86 5.21
N LYS A 47 15.94 24.53 4.73
CA LYS A 47 16.27 23.15 4.29
C LYS A 47 15.98 22.10 5.36
N HIS A 48 16.34 22.37 6.61
CA HIS A 48 16.14 21.44 7.72
C HIS A 48 14.66 21.23 8.07
N GLN A 49 13.78 22.19 7.75
CA GLN A 49 12.34 22.11 8.04
C GLN A 49 11.50 21.51 6.91
N LYS A 50 12.10 21.29 5.73
CA LYS A 50 11.38 20.78 4.56
C LYS A 50 10.62 19.51 4.87
N LYS A 51 11.27 18.53 5.52
CA LYS A 51 10.62 17.27 5.91
C LYS A 51 9.39 17.51 6.78
N THR A 52 9.51 18.36 7.81
CA THR A 52 8.41 18.73 8.71
C THR A 52 7.25 19.37 7.95
N VAL A 53 7.53 20.34 7.08
CA VAL A 53 6.50 21.01 6.27
C VAL A 53 5.81 20.01 5.34
N TYR A 54 6.58 19.19 4.62
CA TYR A 54 6.02 18.23 3.68
C TYR A 54 5.20 17.15 4.38
N LEU A 55 5.63 16.69 5.55
CA LEU A 55 4.87 15.73 6.36
C LEU A 55 3.55 16.34 6.84
N CYS A 56 3.56 17.54 7.42
CA CYS A 56 2.32 18.25 7.79
C CYS A 56 1.35 18.34 6.60
N GLN A 57 1.85 18.79 5.44
CA GLN A 57 1.05 18.96 4.23
C GLN A 57 0.51 17.62 3.68
N LEU A 58 1.29 16.55 3.79
CA LEU A 58 0.85 15.19 3.46
C LEU A 58 -0.30 14.75 4.38
N LEU A 59 -0.09 14.79 5.69
CA LEU A 59 -1.08 14.29 6.67
C LEU A 59 -2.42 15.01 6.56
N ILE A 60 -2.40 16.33 6.39
CA ILE A 60 -3.62 17.14 6.23
C ILE A 60 -4.40 16.70 4.99
N ARG A 61 -3.71 16.45 3.88
CA ARG A 61 -4.35 16.06 2.61
C ARG A 61 -4.84 14.62 2.63
N ILE A 62 -4.12 13.72 3.28
CA ILE A 62 -4.59 12.35 3.50
C ILE A 62 -5.77 12.35 4.48
N ALA A 63 -5.83 13.23 5.48
CA ALA A 63 -7.02 13.33 6.33
C ALA A 63 -8.26 13.80 5.53
N LYS A 64 -8.08 14.77 4.63
CA LYS A 64 -9.13 15.23 3.70
C LYS A 64 -9.37 14.30 2.50
N GLY A 65 -8.58 13.25 2.32
CA GLY A 65 -8.48 12.56 1.03
C GLY A 65 -9.76 11.86 0.54
N LYS A 66 -10.71 11.60 1.44
CA LYS A 66 -12.05 11.10 1.11
C LYS A 66 -13.03 12.20 0.68
N GLU A 67 -12.76 13.44 1.06
CA GLU A 67 -13.49 14.61 0.62
C GLU A 67 -12.97 14.99 -0.78
N LEU A 68 -13.83 14.96 -1.79
CA LEU A 68 -13.47 15.31 -3.17
C LEU A 68 -13.28 16.83 -3.37
N GLU A 69 -13.01 17.57 -2.31
CA GLU A 69 -12.61 18.97 -2.40
C GLU A 69 -11.36 19.06 -3.27
N CYS A 70 -11.54 19.60 -4.47
CA CYS A 70 -10.46 19.80 -5.41
C CYS A 70 -10.04 21.25 -5.40
N TYR A 71 -8.72 21.45 -5.42
CA TYR A 71 -8.12 22.75 -5.51
C TYR A 71 -7.77 23.02 -6.98
N LEU A 72 -7.99 24.26 -7.42
CA LEU A 72 -7.51 24.72 -8.72
C LEU A 72 -6.02 25.06 -8.59
N LYS A 73 -5.16 24.29 -9.24
CA LYS A 73 -3.74 24.61 -9.38
C LYS A 73 -3.39 24.60 -10.87
N ASN A 74 -2.92 25.74 -11.39
CA ASN A 74 -2.53 25.92 -12.79
C ASN A 74 -3.60 25.43 -13.79
N ASN A 75 -4.86 25.85 -13.59
CA ASN A 75 -6.03 25.47 -14.41
C ASN A 75 -6.37 23.96 -14.42
N LYS A 76 -5.77 23.16 -13.54
CA LYS A 76 -6.11 21.74 -13.35
C LYS A 76 -6.80 21.54 -12.01
N LYS A 77 -7.87 20.74 -12.02
CA LYS A 77 -8.55 20.25 -10.82
C LYS A 77 -7.67 19.17 -10.19
N ILE A 78 -7.09 19.48 -9.03
CA ILE A 78 -6.23 18.57 -8.26
C ILE A 78 -6.97 18.16 -7.00
N SER A 79 -7.23 16.87 -6.84
CA SER A 79 -7.81 16.32 -5.61
C SER A 79 -6.84 16.40 -4.43
N ALA A 80 -7.38 16.35 -3.20
CA ALA A 80 -6.56 16.33 -1.99
C ALA A 80 -5.49 15.21 -2.05
N LEU A 81 -5.84 14.01 -2.53
CA LEU A 81 -4.92 12.87 -2.66
C LEU A 81 -3.86 13.05 -3.74
N GLU A 82 -4.19 13.66 -4.90
CA GLU A 82 -3.17 14.01 -5.90
C GLU A 82 -2.16 15.02 -5.33
N SER A 83 -2.65 15.99 -4.56
CA SER A 83 -1.75 16.91 -3.88
C SER A 83 -0.95 16.21 -2.79
N ALA A 84 -1.51 15.23 -2.08
CA ALA A 84 -0.79 14.42 -1.10
C ALA A 84 0.37 13.66 -1.78
N LEU A 85 0.13 13.06 -2.95
CA LEU A 85 1.14 12.35 -3.73
C LEU A 85 2.33 13.26 -4.05
N SER A 86 2.08 14.53 -4.40
CA SER A 86 3.16 15.49 -4.68
C SER A 86 4.03 15.81 -3.46
N PHE A 87 3.44 15.88 -2.26
CA PHE A 87 4.22 16.06 -1.03
C PHE A 87 4.95 14.77 -0.63
N TRP A 88 4.39 13.60 -0.91
CA TRP A 88 5.08 12.33 -0.72
C TRP A 88 6.34 12.23 -1.57
N THR A 89 6.27 12.61 -2.86
CA THR A 89 7.46 12.63 -3.74
C THR A 89 8.51 13.64 -3.31
N LEU A 90 8.11 14.71 -2.60
CA LEU A 90 9.06 15.66 -2.02
C LEU A 90 9.74 15.09 -0.76
N LEU A 91 9.01 14.34 0.07
CA LEU A 91 9.57 13.63 1.23
C LEU A 91 10.57 12.55 0.83
N GLU A 92 10.22 11.74 -0.17
CA GLU A 92 11.09 10.69 -0.71
C GLU A 92 12.43 11.26 -1.20
N LYS A 93 12.43 12.44 -1.83
CA LYS A 93 13.67 13.09 -2.28
C LYS A 93 14.59 13.53 -1.14
N GLU A 94 14.05 13.75 0.06
CA GLU A 94 14.83 14.12 1.24
C GLU A 94 15.33 12.86 2.00
N GLU A 95 14.97 11.63 1.57
CA GLU A 95 15.25 10.38 2.29
C GLU A 95 15.64 9.21 1.37
N ILE A 96 16.84 8.65 1.56
CA ILE A 96 17.37 7.56 0.72
C ILE A 96 17.05 6.16 1.30
N LYS A 97 16.66 6.04 2.58
CA LYS A 97 16.72 4.75 3.32
C LYS A 97 15.44 3.91 3.33
N LEU A 98 14.32 4.37 2.78
CA LEU A 98 13.00 3.74 2.98
C LEU A 98 12.34 3.29 1.68
N GLU A 99 13.13 2.93 0.66
CA GLU A 99 12.70 2.61 -0.71
C GLU A 99 11.40 1.75 -0.78
N LYS A 100 11.33 0.63 -0.06
CA LYS A 100 10.13 -0.23 -0.07
C LYS A 100 8.90 0.43 0.55
N LEU A 101 9.05 1.14 1.67
CA LEU A 101 7.94 1.83 2.33
C LEU A 101 7.47 3.03 1.49
N HIS A 102 8.42 3.74 0.86
CA HIS A 102 8.16 4.82 -0.08
C HIS A 102 7.36 4.34 -1.29
N GLU A 103 7.78 3.24 -1.92
CA GLU A 103 7.07 2.58 -3.02
C GLU A 103 5.64 2.18 -2.62
N ASP A 104 5.49 1.52 -1.47
CA ASP A 104 4.21 1.03 -0.97
C ASP A 104 3.22 2.18 -0.74
N ILE A 105 3.65 3.24 -0.04
CA ILE A 105 2.81 4.41 0.24
C ILE A 105 2.49 5.16 -1.06
N HIS A 106 3.46 5.32 -1.97
CA HIS A 106 3.24 5.95 -3.27
C HIS A 106 2.18 5.20 -4.09
N CYS A 107 2.28 3.88 -4.15
CA CYS A 107 1.31 3.01 -4.81
C CYS A 107 -0.09 3.11 -4.16
N LEU A 108 -0.16 3.08 -2.83
CA LEU A 108 -1.41 3.19 -2.09
C LEU A 108 -2.10 4.55 -2.34
N ILE A 109 -1.37 5.66 -2.31
CA ILE A 109 -1.94 6.99 -2.61
C ILE A 109 -2.50 7.02 -4.03
N LYS A 110 -1.77 6.50 -5.03
CA LYS A 110 -2.25 6.43 -6.42
C LYS A 110 -3.55 5.63 -6.54
N ILE A 111 -3.58 4.41 -5.97
CA ILE A 111 -4.77 3.54 -6.00
C ILE A 111 -5.94 4.21 -5.29
N GLN A 112 -5.73 4.77 -4.10
CA GLN A 112 -6.80 5.45 -3.34
C GLN A 112 -7.33 6.69 -4.07
N THR A 113 -6.48 7.41 -4.79
CA THR A 113 -6.95 8.57 -5.56
C THR A 113 -7.99 8.14 -6.59
N VAL A 114 -7.75 7.05 -7.32
CA VAL A 114 -8.72 6.50 -8.29
C VAL A 114 -9.94 5.91 -7.56
N ALA A 115 -9.72 5.17 -6.47
CA ALA A 115 -10.77 4.52 -5.69
C ALA A 115 -11.79 5.52 -5.13
N VAL A 116 -11.35 6.64 -4.55
CA VAL A 116 -12.23 7.67 -3.99
C VAL A 116 -13.12 8.30 -5.07
N HIS A 117 -12.59 8.55 -6.28
CA HIS A 117 -13.41 9.04 -7.38
C HIS A 117 -14.45 8.00 -7.83
N MET A 118 -14.07 6.72 -7.84
CA MET A 118 -14.98 5.61 -8.15
C MET A 118 -16.11 5.48 -7.11
N GLU A 119 -15.77 5.47 -5.81
CA GLU A 119 -16.71 5.36 -4.68
C GLU A 119 -17.78 6.46 -4.69
N ASN A 120 -17.42 7.66 -5.17
CA ASN A 120 -18.33 8.79 -5.30
C ASN A 120 -19.07 8.84 -6.65
N GLY A 121 -18.89 7.84 -7.53
CA GLY A 121 -19.58 7.76 -8.82
C GLY A 121 -18.99 8.65 -9.94
N TYR A 122 -17.86 9.31 -9.72
CA TYR A 122 -17.18 10.17 -10.68
C TYR A 122 -16.26 9.36 -11.61
N PHE A 123 -16.85 8.47 -12.43
CA PHE A 123 -16.10 7.53 -13.26
C PHE A 123 -15.25 8.19 -14.35
N LYS A 124 -15.70 9.33 -14.89
CA LYS A 124 -14.98 10.06 -15.94
C LYS A 124 -13.72 10.70 -15.36
N GLU A 125 -13.87 11.36 -14.22
CA GLU A 125 -12.79 11.96 -13.45
C GLU A 125 -11.82 10.90 -12.94
N ALA A 126 -12.31 9.73 -12.52
CA ALA A 126 -11.47 8.59 -12.14
C ALA A 126 -10.57 8.13 -13.30
N ALA A 127 -11.09 8.07 -14.53
CA ALA A 127 -10.30 7.76 -15.71
C ALA A 127 -9.25 8.84 -16.01
N GLU A 128 -9.63 10.12 -15.92
CA GLU A 128 -8.72 11.24 -16.13
C GLU A 128 -7.60 11.30 -15.08
N VAL A 129 -7.92 11.03 -13.81
CA VAL A 129 -6.95 10.91 -12.71
C VAL A 129 -6.01 9.73 -12.94
N LEU A 130 -6.54 8.57 -13.33
CA LEU A 130 -5.75 7.37 -13.61
C LEU A 130 -4.71 7.64 -14.71
N GLU A 131 -5.11 8.24 -15.82
CA GLU A 131 -4.19 8.57 -16.92
C GLU A 131 -3.14 9.61 -16.51
N ARG A 132 -3.47 10.53 -15.59
CA ARG A 132 -2.50 11.50 -15.04
C ARG A 132 -1.50 10.87 -14.09
N LEU A 133 -1.93 9.93 -13.24
CA LEU A 133 -1.11 9.35 -12.16
C LEU A 133 -0.26 8.16 -12.59
N PHE A 134 -0.72 7.40 -13.58
CA PHE A 134 -0.06 6.22 -14.10
C PHE A 134 0.48 6.52 -15.50
N THR A 135 1.72 7.03 -15.56
CA THR A 135 2.44 7.27 -16.83
C THR A 135 2.87 5.93 -17.47
N ASP A 136 3.43 5.95 -18.68
CA ASP A 136 3.89 4.75 -19.42
C ASP A 136 5.13 4.05 -18.79
N SER A 137 5.33 4.17 -17.48
CA SER A 137 6.37 3.43 -16.78
C SER A 137 6.02 1.93 -16.68
N GLU A 138 7.03 1.07 -16.81
CA GLU A 138 6.84 -0.39 -16.77
C GLU A 138 6.33 -0.89 -15.41
N SER A 139 6.59 -0.16 -14.32
CA SER A 139 6.07 -0.46 -12.98
C SER A 139 4.58 -0.15 -12.83
N ASP A 140 4.10 0.91 -13.50
CA ASP A 140 2.70 1.34 -13.44
C ASP A 140 1.80 0.61 -14.44
N LYS A 141 2.37 0.05 -15.52
CA LYS A 141 1.65 -0.55 -16.66
C LYS A 141 0.57 -1.55 -16.25
N LEU A 142 0.86 -2.50 -15.36
CA LEU A 142 -0.13 -3.52 -14.97
C LEU A 142 -1.22 -2.95 -14.05
N LEU A 143 -0.84 -2.11 -13.09
CA LEU A 143 -1.80 -1.46 -12.19
C LEU A 143 -2.75 -0.57 -12.99
N ARG A 144 -2.21 0.16 -13.97
CA ARG A 144 -2.99 0.94 -14.94
C ARG A 144 -3.98 0.06 -15.68
N VAL A 145 -3.54 -1.03 -16.33
CA VAL A 145 -4.45 -1.94 -17.07
C VAL A 145 -5.57 -2.49 -16.17
N LYS A 146 -5.24 -2.92 -14.95
CA LYS A 146 -6.23 -3.41 -13.97
C LYS A 146 -7.21 -2.31 -13.60
N LEU A 147 -6.74 -1.15 -13.15
CA LEU A 147 -7.59 -0.03 -12.74
C LEU A 147 -8.42 0.52 -13.90
N THR A 148 -7.87 0.63 -15.11
CA THR A 148 -8.62 1.04 -16.32
C THR A 148 -9.76 0.07 -16.59
N THR A 149 -9.54 -1.24 -16.41
CA THR A 149 -10.59 -2.26 -16.56
C THR A 149 -11.69 -2.09 -15.52
N ILE A 150 -11.31 -1.80 -14.27
CA ILE A 150 -12.24 -1.56 -13.15
C ILE A 150 -13.09 -0.30 -13.41
N VAL A 151 -12.43 0.81 -13.77
CA VAL A 151 -13.09 2.09 -14.10
C VAL A 151 -14.08 1.93 -15.25
N LYS A 152 -13.71 1.20 -16.32
CA LYS A 152 -14.60 0.92 -17.46
C LYS A 152 -15.81 0.06 -17.08
N ARG A 153 -15.61 -0.92 -16.20
CA ARG A 153 -16.69 -1.80 -15.71
C ARG A 153 -17.62 -1.12 -14.71
N LYS A 154 -17.22 0.04 -14.16
CA LYS A 154 -17.93 0.75 -13.08
C LYS A 154 -18.20 -0.14 -11.86
N ASP A 155 -17.33 -1.11 -11.64
CA ASP A 155 -17.47 -2.09 -10.57
C ASP A 155 -16.75 -1.58 -9.32
N LEU A 156 -17.51 -1.33 -8.25
CA LEU A 156 -17.01 -0.83 -6.97
C LEU A 156 -16.51 -1.96 -6.06
N TYR A 157 -16.91 -3.21 -6.31
CA TYR A 157 -16.63 -4.37 -5.47
C TYR A 157 -15.56 -5.27 -6.07
N VAL A 158 -14.42 -4.66 -6.40
CA VAL A 158 -13.28 -5.40 -6.92
C VAL A 158 -12.37 -5.78 -5.74
N PRO A 159 -11.95 -7.06 -5.59
CA PRO A 159 -11.05 -7.50 -4.53
C PRO A 159 -9.76 -6.68 -4.40
N LEU A 160 -9.36 -5.99 -5.47
CA LEU A 160 -8.26 -5.03 -5.48
C LEU A 160 -8.54 -3.81 -4.58
N LEU A 161 -9.73 -3.20 -4.66
CA LEU A 161 -10.06 -2.04 -3.84
C LEU A 161 -10.30 -2.41 -2.37
N GLU A 162 -10.78 -3.63 -2.10
CA GLU A 162 -10.86 -4.16 -0.74
C GLU A 162 -9.49 -4.45 -0.13
N SER A 163 -8.56 -4.99 -0.92
CA SER A 163 -7.20 -5.31 -0.46
C SER A 163 -6.32 -4.08 -0.30
N PHE A 164 -6.47 -3.09 -1.18
CA PHE A 164 -5.85 -1.76 -1.08
C PHE A 164 -6.90 -0.76 -0.62
N ASN A 165 -7.26 -0.82 0.66
CA ASN A 165 -8.23 0.10 1.24
C ASN A 165 -7.55 1.29 1.94
N TYR A 166 -8.33 2.33 2.24
CA TYR A 166 -7.85 3.55 2.87
C TYR A 166 -7.18 3.30 4.24
N ASN A 167 -7.65 2.32 5.01
CA ASN A 167 -7.08 2.00 6.32
C ASN A 167 -5.66 1.45 6.20
N LEU A 168 -5.36 0.72 5.13
CA LEU A 168 -4.00 0.26 4.81
C LEU A 168 -3.07 1.44 4.52
N LEU A 169 -3.54 2.43 3.75
CA LEU A 169 -2.80 3.68 3.52
C LEU A 169 -2.50 4.42 4.83
N ILE A 170 -3.51 4.62 5.68
CA ILE A 170 -3.33 5.23 7.00
C ILE A 170 -2.31 4.46 7.84
N SER A 171 -2.39 3.12 7.85
CA SER A 171 -1.47 2.27 8.63
C SER A 171 -0.02 2.38 8.15
N LYS A 172 0.22 2.36 6.84
CA LYS A 172 1.57 2.52 6.28
C LYS A 172 2.12 3.94 6.55
N ILE A 173 1.28 4.97 6.49
CA ILE A 173 1.67 6.34 6.89
C ILE A 173 1.98 6.42 8.39
N LYS A 174 1.21 5.74 9.26
CA LYS A 174 1.52 5.69 10.71
C LYS A 174 2.92 5.10 10.97
N LEU A 175 3.33 4.08 10.23
CA LEU A 175 4.69 3.54 10.33
C LEU A 175 5.76 4.54 9.90
N TYR A 176 5.50 5.27 8.81
CA TYR A 176 6.39 6.35 8.42
C TYR A 176 6.49 7.44 9.50
N ILE A 177 5.36 7.83 10.09
CA ILE A 177 5.30 8.77 11.22
C ILE A 177 6.15 8.26 12.38
N GLU A 178 6.06 7.00 12.76
CA GLU A 178 6.86 6.44 13.87
C GLU A 178 8.37 6.57 13.60
N LEU A 179 8.81 6.29 12.38
CA LEU A 179 10.21 6.45 11.98
C LEU A 179 10.64 7.92 12.03
N PHE A 180 9.81 8.81 11.48
CA PHE A 180 10.06 10.25 11.51
C PHE A 180 10.14 10.80 12.93
N MET A 181 9.23 10.36 13.81
CA MET A 181 9.17 10.82 15.20
C MET A 181 10.39 10.36 15.98
N LYS A 182 10.91 9.15 15.70
CA LYS A 182 12.15 8.63 16.26
C LYS A 182 13.38 9.42 15.82
N GLU A 183 13.42 9.87 14.56
CA GLU A 183 14.50 10.75 14.05
C GLU A 183 14.46 12.13 14.72
N ASN A 184 13.28 12.59 15.16
CA ASN A 184 13.04 13.93 15.70
C ASN A 184 12.67 13.93 17.19
N GLU A 185 13.11 12.94 17.96
CA GLU A 185 12.84 12.87 19.41
C GLU A 185 13.42 14.05 20.20
N ASP A 186 14.41 14.74 19.62
CA ASP A 186 15.15 15.82 20.27
C ASP A 186 14.55 17.22 20.09
N SER A 187 13.31 17.34 19.59
CA SER A 187 12.69 18.66 19.43
C SER A 187 12.60 19.41 20.77
N PHE A 188 13.10 20.65 20.76
CA PHE A 188 13.29 21.47 21.96
C PHE A 188 12.03 21.62 22.80
N LEU A 189 10.89 21.98 22.19
CA LEU A 189 9.64 22.19 22.92
C LEU A 189 9.08 20.90 23.52
N ILE A 190 9.29 19.77 22.86
CA ILE A 190 8.85 18.47 23.36
C ILE A 190 9.68 18.09 24.59
N GLN A 191 11.00 18.23 24.51
CA GLN A 191 11.88 17.97 25.63
C GLN A 191 11.59 18.91 26.81
N ALA A 192 11.41 20.20 26.55
CA ALA A 192 11.08 21.19 27.58
C ALA A 192 9.73 20.87 28.25
N ALA A 193 8.70 20.51 27.47
CA ALA A 193 7.40 20.12 28.00
C ALA A 193 7.50 18.84 28.86
N ARG A 194 8.24 17.82 28.42
CA ARG A 194 8.45 16.59 29.21
C ARG A 194 9.12 16.89 30.55
N LYS A 195 10.24 17.62 30.54
CA LYS A 195 10.96 18.01 31.77
C LYS A 195 10.06 18.76 32.75
N GLN A 196 9.19 19.64 32.24
CA GLN A 196 8.26 20.41 33.07
C GLN A 196 7.13 19.57 33.67
N VAL A 197 6.64 18.57 32.94
CA VAL A 197 5.66 17.60 33.45
C VAL A 197 6.30 16.67 34.46
N ASP A 198 7.53 16.22 34.22
CA ASP A 198 8.27 15.36 35.14
C ASP A 198 8.56 16.11 36.46
N SER A 199 8.99 17.37 36.40
CA SER A 199 9.23 18.17 37.62
C SER A 199 7.96 18.42 38.43
N LYS A 200 6.84 18.74 37.77
CA LYS A 200 5.53 18.90 38.42
C LYS A 200 4.96 17.57 38.93
N GLY A 201 5.21 16.47 38.23
CA GLY A 201 4.86 15.12 38.64
C GLY A 201 5.63 14.71 39.90
N LEU A 202 6.92 15.02 39.96
CA LEU A 202 7.71 14.86 41.19
C LEU A 202 7.19 15.75 42.33
N GLU A 203 6.82 17.00 42.07
CA GLU A 203 6.20 17.87 43.10
C GLU A 203 4.86 17.29 43.61
N ALA A 204 4.03 16.73 42.73
CA ALA A 204 2.77 16.08 43.09
C ALA A 204 2.98 14.78 43.90
N ILE A 205 3.98 13.96 43.52
CA ILE A 205 4.36 12.74 44.25
C ILE A 205 4.96 13.10 45.62
N VAL A 206 5.78 14.15 45.70
CA VAL A 206 6.34 14.65 46.97
C VAL A 206 5.24 15.18 47.90
N LEU A 207 4.15 15.75 47.36
CA LEU A 207 2.96 16.12 48.15
C LEU A 207 2.13 14.92 48.61
N GLN A 208 2.11 13.81 47.84
CA GLN A 208 1.30 12.62 48.14
C GLN A 208 2.02 11.57 49.00
N ASN A 209 3.35 11.62 49.12
CA ASN A 209 4.15 10.64 49.89
C ASN A 209 4.12 10.82 51.42
N ARG A 210 3.00 11.26 52.00
CA ARG A 210 2.68 11.06 53.44
C ARG A 210 1.83 9.81 53.66
N THR A 211 2.25 8.65 53.13
CA THR A 211 1.99 7.29 53.64
C THR A 211 2.72 6.28 52.74
N PRO A 212 3.24 5.15 53.25
CA PRO A 212 4.17 4.33 52.48
C PRO A 212 3.50 3.29 51.59
N ASP A 213 4.02 3.23 50.36
CA ASP A 213 4.17 2.13 49.40
C ASP A 213 2.98 1.18 49.14
N VAL A 214 2.39 1.33 47.95
CA VAL A 214 2.09 0.21 47.05
C VAL A 214 2.43 0.62 45.61
N GLU A 215 3.22 -0.25 44.97
CA GLU A 215 3.56 -0.47 43.56
C GLU A 215 2.91 0.40 42.46
N GLU A 216 3.66 0.70 41.39
CA GLU A 216 3.10 0.51 40.03
C GLU A 216 4.17 0.35 38.93
N SER A 217 4.05 -0.76 38.21
CA SER A 217 4.87 -1.11 37.06
C SER A 217 4.25 -0.51 35.78
N LYS A 218 5.04 0.27 35.01
CA LYS A 218 4.62 0.95 33.77
C LYS A 218 4.04 -0.04 32.72
N PRO A 219 2.74 0.00 32.38
CA PRO A 219 2.12 -0.90 31.40
C PRO A 219 2.18 -0.39 29.95
N GLU A 220 2.48 0.89 29.72
CA GLU A 220 2.27 1.54 28.41
C GLU A 220 3.26 1.11 27.32
N GLU A 221 4.54 0.89 27.65
CA GLU A 221 5.56 0.48 26.67
C GLU A 221 5.34 -0.97 26.19
N LYS A 222 4.91 -1.85 27.10
CA LYS A 222 4.58 -3.24 26.77
C LYS A 222 3.34 -3.34 25.89
N GLN A 223 2.32 -2.51 26.16
CA GLN A 223 1.12 -2.44 25.30
C GLN A 223 1.45 -1.93 23.89
N ARG A 224 2.31 -0.91 23.77
CA ARG A 224 2.81 -0.44 22.46
C ARG A 224 3.57 -1.53 21.72
N PHE A 225 4.43 -2.28 22.42
CA PHE A 225 5.21 -3.36 21.80
C PHE A 225 4.35 -4.53 21.31
N VAL A 226 3.31 -4.91 22.07
CA VAL A 226 2.35 -5.95 21.67
C VAL A 226 1.51 -5.49 20.46
N PHE A 227 1.07 -4.23 20.47
CA PHE A 227 0.36 -3.63 19.34
C PHE A 227 1.24 -3.57 18.08
N ILE A 228 2.52 -3.22 18.22
CA ILE A 228 3.54 -3.25 17.14
C ILE A 228 3.70 -4.67 16.58
N ILE A 229 3.84 -5.70 17.44
CA ILE A 229 3.95 -7.10 16.97
C ILE A 229 2.68 -7.55 16.26
N MET A 230 1.50 -7.15 16.74
CA MET A 230 0.23 -7.48 16.10
C MET A 230 0.06 -6.78 14.74
N LEU A 231 0.45 -5.50 14.63
CA LEU A 231 0.45 -4.74 13.38
C LEU A 231 1.47 -5.31 12.39
N LEU A 232 2.70 -5.60 12.81
CA LEU A 232 3.73 -6.21 11.97
C LEU A 232 3.31 -7.60 11.47
N ARG A 233 2.65 -8.42 12.31
CA ARG A 233 2.09 -9.73 11.90
C ARG A 233 0.90 -9.59 10.95
N GLY A 234 0.04 -8.58 11.14
CA GLY A 234 -1.05 -8.24 10.22
C GLY A 234 -0.52 -7.77 8.86
N MET A 235 0.54 -6.98 8.88
CA MET A 235 1.23 -6.51 7.69
C MET A 235 2.03 -7.60 6.98
N LEU A 236 2.65 -8.56 7.67
CA LEU A 236 3.35 -9.67 7.00
C LEU A 236 2.40 -10.47 6.09
N ARG A 237 1.11 -10.54 6.43
CA ARG A 237 0.04 -11.10 5.57
C ARG A 237 -0.33 -10.22 4.37
N GLN A 238 -0.22 -8.91 4.48
CA GLN A 238 -0.53 -7.95 3.41
C GLN A 238 0.67 -7.68 2.51
N ASP A 239 1.89 -7.62 3.06
CA ASP A 239 3.15 -7.75 2.35
C ASP A 239 3.18 -9.08 1.60
N LEU A 240 2.59 -10.17 2.14
CA LEU A 240 2.37 -11.40 1.38
C LEU A 240 1.44 -11.19 0.18
N LYS A 241 0.35 -10.40 0.30
CA LYS A 241 -0.54 -10.06 -0.83
C LYS A 241 0.11 -9.12 -1.84
N LEU A 242 0.96 -8.19 -1.39
CA LEU A 242 1.74 -7.28 -2.24
C LEU A 242 2.87 -8.05 -2.93
N VAL A 243 3.50 -9.01 -2.25
CA VAL A 243 4.43 -10.00 -2.80
C VAL A 243 3.72 -10.98 -3.73
N GLU A 244 2.50 -11.41 -3.44
CA GLU A 244 1.68 -12.29 -4.29
C GLU A 244 1.19 -11.54 -5.53
N LEU A 245 0.89 -10.25 -5.41
CA LEU A 245 0.73 -9.35 -6.55
C LEU A 245 2.04 -9.21 -7.31
N ARG A 246 3.20 -8.97 -6.64
CA ARG A 246 4.53 -8.90 -7.28
C ARG A 246 4.93 -10.22 -7.96
N LEU A 247 4.57 -11.38 -7.41
CA LEU A 247 4.79 -12.71 -7.98
C LEU A 247 3.81 -12.98 -9.13
N SER A 248 2.54 -12.59 -9.00
CA SER A 248 1.57 -12.61 -10.10
C SER A 248 1.96 -11.65 -11.23
N LEU A 249 2.56 -10.51 -10.88
CA LEU A 249 3.16 -9.50 -11.77
C LEU A 249 4.36 -10.11 -12.52
N ASN A 250 5.28 -10.79 -11.84
CA ASN A 250 6.42 -11.47 -12.44
C ASN A 250 6.01 -12.63 -13.36
N ASN A 251 4.95 -13.37 -12.99
CA ASN A 251 4.40 -14.44 -13.82
C ASN A 251 3.71 -13.90 -15.09
N LEU A 252 3.13 -12.69 -15.06
CA LEU A 252 2.57 -12.01 -16.24
C LEU A 252 3.66 -11.37 -17.12
N GLN A 253 4.72 -10.81 -16.52
CA GLN A 253 5.89 -10.30 -17.25
C GLN A 253 6.65 -11.42 -17.97
N ASN A 254 6.71 -12.63 -17.41
CA ASN A 254 7.24 -13.80 -18.10
C ASN A 254 6.39 -14.24 -19.30
N VAL A 255 5.10 -13.86 -19.33
CA VAL A 255 4.18 -14.10 -20.48
C VAL A 255 4.30 -13.01 -21.55
N GLU A 256 4.77 -11.79 -21.21
CA GLU A 256 5.03 -10.70 -22.17
C GLU A 256 6.48 -10.67 -22.68
N LYS A 257 7.50 -10.97 -21.86
CA LYS A 257 8.91 -11.11 -22.31
C LYS A 257 9.14 -12.31 -23.22
N GLN A 258 8.21 -13.28 -23.28
CA GLN A 258 8.22 -14.34 -24.30
C GLN A 258 7.63 -13.92 -25.65
N ARG A 259 7.07 -12.70 -25.82
CA ARG A 259 6.45 -12.30 -27.09
C ARG A 259 7.38 -11.66 -28.11
N ASP A 260 8.51 -11.08 -27.68
CA ASP A 260 9.40 -10.36 -28.60
C ASP A 260 10.75 -11.04 -28.88
N SER A 261 10.91 -12.31 -28.48
CA SER A 261 12.00 -13.17 -28.96
C SER A 261 11.54 -14.61 -29.23
N SER A 262 10.52 -14.78 -30.05
CA SER A 262 10.56 -15.71 -31.18
C SER A 262 9.17 -15.77 -31.81
N VAL A 263 9.12 -15.48 -33.10
CA VAL A 263 8.07 -15.97 -33.97
C VAL A 263 8.08 -17.50 -33.86
N CYS A 264 7.21 -18.08 -33.06
CA CYS A 264 6.78 -19.46 -33.24
C CYS A 264 5.38 -19.65 -32.68
N SER A 265 4.42 -19.69 -33.60
CA SER A 265 3.16 -20.42 -33.51
C SER A 265 3.02 -21.29 -32.24
N ARG A 266 2.04 -21.02 -31.36
CA ARG A 266 1.51 -22.04 -30.43
C ARG A 266 0.88 -23.15 -31.28
N ARG A 267 1.72 -23.98 -31.88
CA ARG A 267 1.32 -25.19 -32.59
C ARG A 267 0.59 -26.03 -31.56
N ARG A 268 -0.67 -26.38 -31.85
CA ARG A 268 -1.36 -27.48 -31.18
C ARG A 268 -0.36 -28.63 -31.07
N GLN A 269 0.05 -29.00 -29.85
CA GLN A 269 0.99 -30.12 -29.66
C GLN A 269 0.35 -31.37 -30.27
N ARG A 270 0.85 -31.78 -31.44
CA ARG A 270 0.38 -32.97 -32.14
C ARG A 270 0.67 -34.19 -31.26
N TRP A 271 -0.24 -35.15 -31.28
CA TRP A 271 -0.02 -36.44 -30.64
C TRP A 271 0.99 -37.23 -31.46
N THR A 272 2.00 -37.75 -30.79
CA THR A 272 3.01 -38.63 -31.38
C THR A 272 2.50 -40.06 -31.42
N TYR A 273 3.04 -40.86 -32.34
CA TYR A 273 2.70 -42.27 -32.45
C TYR A 273 3.01 -43.05 -31.15
N LYS A 274 4.08 -42.68 -30.44
CA LYS A 274 4.46 -43.27 -29.15
C LYS A 274 3.41 -43.00 -28.06
N GLU A 275 2.94 -41.75 -27.96
CA GLU A 275 1.84 -41.40 -27.04
C GLU A 275 0.56 -42.15 -27.38
N ASP A 276 0.19 -42.27 -28.67
CA ASP A 276 -1.00 -43.03 -29.08
C ASP A 276 -0.87 -44.53 -28.77
N LEU A 277 0.33 -45.10 -28.90
CA LEU A 277 0.60 -46.50 -28.58
C LEU A 277 0.51 -46.75 -27.07
N GLN A 278 1.09 -45.86 -26.26
CA GLN A 278 1.00 -45.92 -24.79
C GLN A 278 -0.45 -45.72 -24.32
N LEU A 279 -1.21 -44.84 -24.95
CA LEU A 279 -2.64 -44.65 -24.66
C LEU A 279 -3.44 -45.91 -25.01
N LYS A 280 -3.19 -46.54 -26.16
CA LYS A 280 -3.83 -47.81 -26.55
C LYS A 280 -3.46 -48.96 -25.60
N SER A 281 -2.20 -49.05 -25.18
CA SER A 281 -1.75 -50.05 -24.20
C SER A 281 -2.40 -49.82 -22.84
N GLY A 282 -2.39 -48.58 -22.35
CA GLY A 282 -3.00 -48.24 -21.07
C GLY A 282 -4.52 -48.43 -21.05
N VAL A 283 -5.21 -48.17 -22.16
CA VAL A 283 -6.64 -48.50 -22.25
C VAL A 283 -6.89 -50.01 -22.31
N ARG A 284 -5.99 -50.79 -22.92
CA ARG A 284 -6.08 -52.27 -22.92
C ARG A 284 -5.87 -52.85 -21.53
N GLU A 285 -4.97 -52.27 -20.75
CA GLU A 285 -4.58 -52.75 -19.43
C GLU A 285 -5.51 -52.25 -18.30
N PHE A 286 -5.87 -50.97 -18.30
CA PHE A 286 -6.68 -50.36 -17.24
C PHE A 286 -8.15 -50.15 -17.63
N GLY A 287 -8.54 -50.34 -18.89
CA GLY A 287 -9.90 -50.12 -19.36
C GLY A 287 -10.23 -48.65 -19.67
N VAL A 288 -11.25 -48.45 -20.52
CA VAL A 288 -11.73 -47.11 -20.93
C VAL A 288 -12.31 -46.37 -19.73
N GLY A 289 -11.90 -45.12 -19.50
CA GLY A 289 -12.39 -44.28 -18.40
C GLY A 289 -11.38 -44.06 -17.28
N ASN A 290 -10.37 -44.92 -17.16
CA ASN A 290 -9.35 -44.86 -16.11
C ASN A 290 -8.17 -43.95 -16.48
N TRP A 291 -8.46 -42.74 -17.00
CA TRP A 291 -7.47 -41.81 -17.57
C TRP A 291 -6.41 -41.34 -16.59
N ALA A 292 -6.75 -41.16 -15.31
CA ALA A 292 -5.80 -40.78 -14.28
C ALA A 292 -4.78 -41.89 -14.00
N LYS A 293 -5.23 -43.16 -13.98
CA LYS A 293 -4.33 -44.31 -13.82
C LYS A 293 -3.44 -44.50 -15.05
N ILE A 294 -4.01 -44.35 -16.25
CA ILE A 294 -3.27 -44.42 -17.51
C ILE A 294 -2.20 -43.32 -17.56
N LEU A 295 -2.54 -42.09 -17.15
CA LEU A 295 -1.60 -40.97 -17.13
C LEU A 295 -0.42 -41.22 -16.19
N VAL A 296 -0.64 -41.83 -15.03
CA VAL A 296 0.44 -42.17 -14.08
C VAL A 296 1.31 -43.32 -14.60
N HIS A 297 0.73 -44.25 -15.35
CA HIS A 297 1.44 -45.43 -15.86
C HIS A 297 2.23 -45.18 -17.16
N GLY A 298 1.97 -44.08 -17.88
CA GLY A 298 2.60 -43.78 -19.16
C GLY A 298 3.33 -42.44 -19.18
N ASP A 299 4.39 -42.37 -19.98
CA ASP A 299 5.11 -41.12 -20.23
C ASP A 299 4.39 -40.29 -21.30
N PHE A 300 3.50 -39.43 -20.85
CA PHE A 300 2.71 -38.56 -21.72
C PHE A 300 3.18 -37.11 -21.72
N ASN A 301 4.49 -36.78 -21.63
CA ASN A 301 5.04 -35.45 -21.93
C ASN A 301 4.15 -34.23 -21.54
N ASN A 302 3.85 -34.09 -20.24
CA ASN A 302 3.00 -33.02 -19.67
C ASN A 302 1.53 -32.97 -20.16
N ARG A 303 0.99 -34.07 -20.70
CA ARG A 303 -0.44 -34.19 -21.03
C ARG A 303 -1.27 -34.39 -19.77
N THR A 304 -2.54 -34.04 -19.84
CA THR A 304 -3.49 -34.23 -18.74
C THR A 304 -4.45 -35.38 -19.03
N SER A 305 -5.08 -35.92 -17.98
CA SER A 305 -6.06 -37.01 -18.08
C SER A 305 -7.23 -36.65 -19.01
N VAL A 306 -7.60 -35.37 -19.08
CA VAL A 306 -8.61 -34.84 -20.00
C VAL A 306 -8.13 -34.92 -21.46
N MET A 307 -6.87 -34.60 -21.73
CA MET A 307 -6.30 -34.69 -23.08
C MET A 307 -6.27 -36.15 -23.58
N LEU A 308 -5.93 -37.11 -22.71
CA LEU A 308 -5.96 -38.54 -23.03
C LEU A 308 -7.38 -39.00 -23.41
N LYS A 309 -8.38 -38.57 -22.63
CA LYS A 309 -9.80 -38.85 -22.92
C LYS A 309 -10.23 -38.32 -24.29
N ASP A 310 -9.90 -37.08 -24.61
CA ASP A 310 -10.28 -36.47 -25.89
C ASP A 310 -9.49 -37.04 -27.08
N ARG A 311 -8.23 -37.43 -26.87
CA ARG A 311 -7.47 -38.16 -27.88
C ARG A 311 -8.05 -39.54 -28.14
N TRP A 312 -8.43 -40.27 -27.09
CA TRP A 312 -9.05 -41.58 -27.24
C TRP A 312 -10.33 -41.52 -28.08
N ARG A 313 -11.19 -40.52 -27.84
CA ARG A 313 -12.38 -40.24 -28.67
C ARG A 313 -12.03 -40.01 -30.15
N THR A 314 -10.92 -39.32 -30.41
CA THR A 314 -10.43 -39.07 -31.77
C THR A 314 -9.90 -40.36 -32.41
N LEU A 315 -9.13 -41.18 -31.68
CA LEU A 315 -8.64 -42.47 -32.16
C LEU A 315 -9.78 -43.46 -32.46
N CYS A 316 -10.86 -43.44 -31.67
CA CYS A 316 -12.04 -44.27 -31.94
C CYS A 316 -12.83 -43.83 -33.18
N ARG A 317 -12.68 -42.57 -33.62
CA ARG A 317 -13.35 -42.04 -34.82
C ARG A 317 -12.60 -42.33 -36.12
N ILE A 318 -11.29 -42.62 -36.04
CA ILE A 318 -10.44 -42.94 -37.19
C ILE A 318 -10.37 -44.48 -37.36
N LYS A 319 -11.52 -45.15 -37.23
CA LYS A 319 -11.62 -46.61 -37.39
C LYS A 319 -11.70 -46.99 -38.86
#